data_AF-U9TW98-F1
#
_entry.id   AF-U9TW98-F1
#
_cell.length_a   1.000
_cell.length_b   1.000
_cell.length_c   1.000
_cell.angle_alpha   90.00
_cell.angle_beta   90.00
_cell.angle_gamma   90.00
#
_symmetry.space_group_name_H-M   'P 1'
#
loop_
_entity.id
_entity.type
_entity.pdbx_description
1 polymer ?
#
loop_
_entity_poly.entity_id
_entity_poly.type
_entity_poly.pdbx_seq_one_letter_code
_entity_poly.pdbx_strand_id
1 'polypeptide(L)'
;DKDKHNSFPRRRTYAYTKGRAYVPRKEAHINEERDKGYHSGDCKFYINAYCRKRDNLVYIMKINGEHNHPLVKNINMVAFHYCKLTPEMHDDVKLFATCGVRTGAIIEVLQVKYPDKFIYSRNIYNMVQTI
;
A
#
# COMPACT_ATOMS: atom_id res chain seq x y z
N ASP A 1 8.85 18.02 -11.81
CA ASP A 1 9.53 18.12 -13.11
C ASP A 1 9.50 16.76 -13.80
N LYS A 2 8.70 16.61 -14.87
CA LYS A 2 8.53 15.36 -15.62
C LYS A 2 9.43 15.39 -16.85
N ASP A 3 9.85 14.21 -17.33
CA ASP A 3 10.61 14.17 -18.58
C ASP A 3 9.70 14.39 -19.79
N LYS A 4 10.12 15.28 -20.70
CA LYS A 4 9.33 15.69 -21.88
C LYS A 4 9.18 14.55 -22.90
N HIS A 5 10.04 13.53 -22.83
CA HIS A 5 10.10 12.46 -23.83
C HIS A 5 9.38 11.17 -23.42
N ASN A 6 9.16 10.94 -22.11
CA ASN A 6 8.64 9.66 -21.62
C ASN A 6 7.67 9.80 -20.42
N SER A 7 7.29 11.03 -20.05
CA SER A 7 6.35 11.36 -18.96
C SER A 7 6.68 10.86 -17.54
N PHE A 8 7.79 10.12 -17.36
CA PHE A 8 8.21 9.64 -16.05
C PHE A 8 8.69 10.79 -15.13
N PRO A 9 8.43 10.67 -13.82
CA PRO A 9 8.91 11.66 -12.85
C PRO A 9 10.45 11.57 -12.73
N ARG A 10 11.13 12.71 -12.91
CA ARG A 10 12.60 12.77 -12.87
C ARG A 10 13.18 12.53 -11.48
N ARG A 11 12.44 12.93 -10.46
CA ARG A 11 12.83 12.80 -9.06
C ARG A 11 11.66 12.24 -8.28
N ARG A 12 11.94 11.28 -7.40
CA ARG A 12 10.93 10.76 -6.47
C ARG A 12 11.54 10.60 -5.09
N THR A 13 10.82 11.09 -4.10
CA THR A 13 11.13 10.87 -2.70
C THR A 13 10.14 9.87 -2.15
N TYR A 14 10.64 8.77 -1.63
CA TYR A 14 9.88 7.78 -0.88
C TYR A 14 10.10 8.05 0.59
N ALA A 15 9.04 8.13 1.38
CA ALA A 15 9.08 8.36 2.82
C ALA A 15 8.02 7.50 3.51
N TYR A 16 8.12 7.36 4.83
CA TYR A 16 7.13 6.60 5.59
C TYR A 16 5.73 7.22 5.48
N THR A 17 4.71 6.38 5.24
CA THR A 17 3.35 6.79 4.85
C THR A 17 2.66 7.71 5.87
N LYS A 18 2.99 7.59 7.16
CA LYS A 18 2.46 8.45 8.23
C LYS A 18 3.49 9.45 8.77
N GLY A 19 4.66 9.54 8.15
CA GLY A 19 5.79 10.34 8.65
C GLY A 19 5.70 11.84 8.37
N ARG A 20 4.66 12.30 7.67
CA ARG A 20 4.39 13.74 7.53
C ARG A 20 3.31 14.11 8.54
N ALA A 21 3.68 14.83 9.59
CA ALA A 21 2.71 15.46 10.48
C ALA A 21 1.74 16.31 9.64
N TYR A 22 0.45 16.07 9.81
CA TYR A 22 -0.56 17.00 9.31
C TYR A 22 -0.48 18.27 10.15
N VAL A 23 -0.19 19.40 9.52
CA VAL A 23 -0.27 20.72 10.17
C VAL A 23 -1.66 21.29 9.85
N PRO A 24 -2.59 21.34 10.82
CA PRO A 24 -3.90 21.93 10.59
C PRO A 24 -3.74 23.41 10.26
N ARG A 25 -4.42 23.87 9.19
CA ARG A 25 -4.39 25.28 8.76
C ARG A 25 -5.46 26.16 9.42
N LYS A 26 -6.25 25.62 10.35
CA LYS A 26 -7.29 26.36 11.08
C LYS A 26 -7.41 25.82 12.51
N GLU A 27 -7.52 26.73 13.47
CA GLU A 27 -8.00 26.43 14.82
C GLU A 27 -9.48 26.08 14.72
N ALA A 28 -9.80 24.80 14.69
CA ALA A 28 -11.13 24.33 15.05
C ALA A 28 -11.08 23.98 16.54
N HIS A 29 -12.10 24.41 17.30
CA HIS A 29 -12.31 23.94 18.66
C HIS A 29 -12.57 22.44 18.62
N ILE A 30 -11.52 21.63 18.80
CA ILE A 30 -11.61 20.18 18.91
C ILE A 30 -11.72 19.86 20.39
N ASN A 31 -12.97 19.82 20.88
CA ASN A 31 -13.26 18.97 22.02
C ASN A 31 -13.31 17.52 21.50
N GLU A 32 -12.48 16.67 22.11
CA GLU A 32 -12.54 15.20 22.04
C GLU A 32 -12.19 14.54 20.68
N GLU A 33 -11.03 14.85 20.12
CA GLU A 33 -10.35 13.85 19.28
C GLU A 33 -9.69 12.82 20.19
N ARG A 34 -10.17 11.58 20.10
CA ARG A 34 -9.58 10.41 20.78
C ARG A 34 -8.08 10.39 20.56
N ASP A 35 -7.31 10.55 21.64
CA ASP A 35 -5.88 10.26 21.73
C ASP A 35 -5.62 8.77 21.40
N LYS A 36 -5.65 8.43 20.12
CA LYS A 36 -4.97 7.26 19.60
C LYS A 36 -3.59 7.74 19.21
N GLY A 37 -2.68 7.76 20.19
CA GLY A 37 -1.29 8.17 20.02
C GLY A 37 -0.68 7.50 18.79
N TYR A 38 -0.60 8.22 17.68
CA TYR A 38 0.14 7.77 16.51
C TYR A 38 1.61 8.04 16.79
N HIS A 39 2.28 7.13 17.51
CA HIS A 39 3.71 7.16 17.83
C HIS A 39 4.66 7.04 16.61
N SER A 40 4.20 7.44 15.41
CA SER A 40 4.91 7.31 14.14
C SER A 40 4.88 8.58 13.28
N GLY A 41 4.40 9.70 13.85
CA GLY A 41 4.66 11.03 13.29
C GLY A 41 6.16 11.31 13.26
N ASP A 42 6.62 12.11 12.30
CA ASP A 42 8.01 12.58 12.16
C ASP A 42 9.09 11.52 11.94
N CYS A 43 8.72 10.36 11.38
CA CYS A 43 9.70 9.37 10.93
C CYS A 43 10.66 9.99 9.89
N LYS A 44 11.96 10.00 10.21
CA LYS A 44 12.99 10.61 9.37
C LYS A 44 13.37 9.76 8.16
N PHE A 45 12.78 8.59 7.98
CA PHE A 45 13.06 7.70 6.87
C PHE A 45 12.70 8.34 5.52
N TYR A 46 13.67 8.42 4.61
CA TYR A 46 13.41 8.75 3.22
C TYR A 46 14.46 8.19 2.27
N ILE A 47 14.04 7.98 1.03
CA ILE A 47 14.88 7.61 -0.10
C ILE A 47 14.63 8.60 -1.23
N ASN A 48 15.69 9.23 -1.72
CA ASN A 48 15.64 10.10 -2.89
C ASN A 48 16.19 9.36 -4.10
N ALA A 49 15.34 9.14 -5.10
CA ALA A 49 15.70 8.57 -6.39
C ALA A 49 15.65 9.63 -7.49
N TYR A 50 16.56 9.50 -8.45
CA TYR A 50 16.70 10.39 -9.60
C TYR A 50 16.94 9.59 -10.88
N CYS A 51 16.22 9.93 -11.95
CA CYS A 51 16.44 9.38 -13.29
C CYS A 51 17.08 10.44 -14.18
N ARG A 52 18.21 10.09 -14.80
CA ARG A 52 18.85 10.91 -15.85
C ARG A 52 18.12 10.71 -17.19
N LYS A 53 18.07 11.77 -18.00
CA LYS A 53 17.32 11.78 -19.28
C LYS A 53 17.81 10.77 -20.33
N ARG A 54 19.10 10.40 -20.28
CA ARG A 54 19.77 9.68 -21.38
C ARG A 54 20.10 8.24 -21.07
N ASP A 55 20.17 7.90 -19.78
CA ASP A 55 20.81 6.65 -19.38
C ASP A 55 19.78 5.54 -19.09
N ASN A 56 18.48 5.85 -19.02
CA ASN A 56 17.41 4.95 -18.56
C ASN A 56 17.69 4.29 -17.18
N LEU A 57 18.67 4.81 -16.44
CA LEU A 57 19.08 4.35 -15.12
C LEU A 57 18.43 5.18 -14.01
N VAL A 58 18.09 4.49 -12.92
CA VAL A 58 17.60 5.09 -11.68
C VAL A 58 18.77 5.16 -10.69
N TYR A 59 19.10 6.35 -10.23
CA TYR A 59 20.13 6.60 -9.23
C TYR A 59 19.50 6.87 -7.87
N ILE A 60 19.97 6.17 -6.84
CA ILE A 60 19.63 6.51 -5.46
C ILE A 60 20.61 7.59 -4.99
N MET A 61 20.11 8.80 -4.75
CA MET A 61 20.95 9.93 -4.35
C MET A 61 21.23 9.95 -2.86
N LYS A 62 20.21 9.66 -2.04
CA LYS A 62 20.29 9.77 -0.59
C LYS A 62 19.32 8.81 0.06
N ILE A 63 19.80 8.14 1.11
CA ILE A 63 19.01 7.27 1.97
C ILE A 63 19.18 7.81 3.39
N ASN A 64 18.06 8.03 4.09
CA ASN A 64 18.05 8.12 5.54
C ASN A 64 17.30 6.93 6.08
N GLY A 65 18.00 6.04 6.79
CA GLY A 65 17.46 4.78 7.30
C GLY A 65 16.85 4.88 8.70
N GLU A 66 16.87 6.06 9.33
CA GLU A 66 16.38 6.23 10.69
C GLU A 66 14.86 6.13 10.75
N HIS A 67 14.39 5.11 11.46
CA HIS A 67 12.98 4.96 11.84
C HIS A 67 12.84 5.25 13.33
N ASN A 68 11.80 6.00 13.69
CA ASN A 68 11.43 6.26 15.09
C ASN A 68 10.37 5.29 15.61
N HIS A 69 10.06 4.24 14.85
CA HIS A 69 9.06 3.23 15.17
C HIS A 69 9.57 1.84 14.77
N PRO A 70 9.06 0.76 15.39
CA PRO A 70 9.36 -0.60 14.96
C PRO A 70 8.98 -0.81 13.50
N LEU A 71 9.83 -1.53 12.76
CA LEU A 71 9.48 -2.03 11.44
C LEU A 71 8.67 -3.32 11.62
N VAL A 72 7.36 -3.24 11.37
CA VAL A 72 6.50 -4.43 11.40
C VAL A 72 6.89 -5.31 10.21
N LYS A 73 7.33 -6.54 10.47
CA LYS A 73 7.76 -7.50 9.44
C LYS A 73 6.63 -8.02 8.56
N ASN A 74 5.38 -7.65 8.83
CA ASN A 74 4.19 -8.02 8.05
C ASN A 74 4.10 -7.22 6.73
N ILE A 75 5.18 -7.21 5.96
CA ILE A 75 5.27 -6.57 4.65
C ILE A 75 4.18 -7.12 3.72
N ASN A 76 3.81 -8.40 3.90
CA ASN A 76 2.72 -9.05 3.17
C ASN A 76 1.35 -8.36 3.34
N MET A 77 1.09 -7.70 4.47
CA MET A 77 -0.17 -6.98 4.73
C MET A 77 -0.15 -5.55 4.15
N VAL A 78 1.04 -4.97 3.97
CA VAL A 78 1.21 -3.53 3.68
C VAL A 78 1.60 -3.30 2.22
N ALA A 79 2.34 -4.22 1.61
CA ALA A 79 2.84 -4.03 0.26
C ALA A 79 1.86 -4.60 -0.77
N PHE A 80 1.36 -3.71 -1.64
CA PHE A 80 0.37 -4.02 -2.67
C PHE A 80 0.74 -5.22 -3.57
N HIS A 81 2.03 -5.51 -3.75
CA HIS A 81 2.50 -6.65 -4.54
C HIS A 81 2.21 -8.00 -3.89
N TYR A 82 2.18 -8.09 -2.55
CA TYR A 82 1.84 -9.33 -1.83
C TYR A 82 0.32 -9.55 -1.71
N CYS A 83 -0.47 -8.50 -1.86
CA CYS A 83 -1.94 -8.57 -1.85
C CYS A 83 -2.54 -8.97 -3.22
N LYS A 84 -1.72 -9.17 -4.26
CA LYS A 84 -2.20 -9.58 -5.58
C LYS A 84 -2.62 -11.05 -5.56
N LEU A 85 -3.84 -11.31 -6.04
CA LEU A 85 -4.34 -12.66 -6.26
C LEU A 85 -3.57 -13.31 -7.42
N THR A 86 -3.31 -14.62 -7.30
CA THR A 86 -2.80 -15.41 -8.42
C THR A 86 -3.92 -15.67 -9.44
N PRO A 87 -3.59 -16.03 -10.69
CA PRO A 87 -4.61 -16.43 -11.67
C PRO A 87 -5.55 -17.54 -11.15
N GLU A 88 -5.01 -18.52 -10.43
CA GLU A 88 -5.80 -19.60 -9.82
C GLU A 88 -6.81 -19.07 -8.78
N MET A 89 -6.38 -18.14 -7.91
CA MET A 89 -7.28 -17.48 -6.96
C MET A 89 -8.35 -16.66 -7.66
N HIS A 90 -8.03 -16.05 -8.82
CA HIS A 90 -9.01 -15.34 -9.62
C HIS A 90 -10.08 -16.29 -10.18
N ASP A 91 -9.69 -17.47 -10.68
CA ASP A 91 -10.63 -18.44 -11.22
C ASP A 91 -11.53 -19.03 -10.12
N ASP A 92 -10.97 -19.27 -8.92
CA ASP A 92 -11.76 -19.66 -7.75
C ASP A 92 -12.80 -18.60 -7.37
N VAL A 93 -12.40 -17.32 -7.30
CA VAL A 93 -13.32 -16.22 -7.00
C VAL A 93 -14.45 -16.16 -8.03
N LYS A 94 -14.11 -16.29 -9.32
CA LYS A 94 -15.11 -16.31 -10.40
C LYS A 94 -16.08 -17.47 -10.26
N LEU A 95 -15.56 -18.67 -10.02
CA LEU A 95 -16.38 -19.87 -9.83
C LEU A 95 -17.37 -19.67 -8.68
N PHE A 96 -16.87 -19.28 -7.50
CA PHE A 96 -17.74 -19.11 -6.33
C PHE A 96 -18.74 -17.96 -6.48
N ALA A 97 -18.33 -16.85 -7.10
CA ALA A 97 -19.23 -15.74 -7.38
C ALA A 97 -20.35 -16.13 -8.36
N THR A 98 -20.02 -16.88 -9.42
CA THR A 98 -20.99 -17.39 -10.40
C THR A 98 -21.97 -18.37 -9.75
N CYS A 99 -21.52 -19.15 -8.77
CA CYS A 99 -22.37 -20.02 -7.96
C CYS A 99 -23.22 -19.27 -6.91
N GLY A 100 -23.16 -17.94 -6.84
CA GLY A 100 -23.95 -17.13 -5.91
C GLY A 100 -23.45 -17.16 -4.46
N VAL A 101 -22.20 -17.59 -4.22
CA VAL A 101 -21.61 -17.61 -2.88
C VAL A 101 -21.37 -16.17 -2.40
N ARG A 102 -21.74 -15.88 -1.15
CA ARG A 102 -21.51 -14.57 -0.55
C ARG A 102 -20.02 -14.26 -0.45
N THR A 103 -19.63 -13.03 -0.76
CA THR A 103 -18.23 -12.58 -0.75
C THR A 103 -17.49 -12.89 0.54
N GLY A 104 -18.16 -12.80 1.70
CA GLY A 104 -17.57 -13.17 3.00
C GLY A 104 -17.13 -14.63 3.05
N ALA A 105 -17.99 -15.56 2.61
CA ALA A 105 -17.67 -16.98 2.56
C ALA A 105 -16.57 -17.28 1.52
N ILE A 106 -16.54 -16.56 0.39
CA ILE A 106 -15.44 -16.67 -0.59
C ILE A 106 -14.10 -16.33 0.08
N ILE A 107 -14.04 -15.26 0.89
CA ILE A 107 -12.82 -14.88 1.59
C ILE A 107 -12.37 -15.99 2.55
N GLU A 108 -13.28 -16.54 3.34
CA GLU A 108 -12.98 -17.64 4.29
C GLU A 108 -12.44 -18.88 3.56
N VAL A 109 -13.10 -19.30 2.48
CA VAL A 109 -12.66 -20.45 1.67
C VAL A 109 -11.28 -20.24 1.10
N LEU A 110 -11.00 -19.04 0.56
CA LEU A 110 -9.69 -18.75 0.01
C LEU A 110 -8.60 -18.70 1.08
N GLN A 111 -8.91 -18.21 2.30
CA GLN A 111 -7.96 -18.22 3.42
C GLN A 111 -7.59 -19.65 3.83
N VAL A 112 -8.54 -20.58 3.77
CA VAL A 112 -8.29 -22.00 4.03
C VAL A 112 -7.52 -22.66 2.89
N LYS A 113 -7.87 -22.36 1.63
CA LYS A 113 -7.24 -22.96 0.45
C LYS A 113 -5.81 -22.44 0.22
N TYR A 114 -5.54 -21.19 0.59
CA TYR A 114 -4.25 -20.52 0.40
C TYR A 114 -3.71 -19.94 1.72
N PRO A 115 -3.32 -20.79 2.69
CA PRO A 115 -2.95 -20.35 4.05
C PRO A 115 -1.70 -19.46 4.08
N ASP A 116 -0.79 -19.64 3.12
CA ASP A 116 0.44 -18.86 3.01
C ASP A 116 0.24 -17.50 2.34
N LYS A 117 -0.97 -17.21 1.85
CA LYS A 117 -1.30 -15.98 1.14
C LYS A 117 -2.18 -15.07 1.98
N PHE A 118 -1.75 -13.82 2.10
CA PHE A 118 -2.58 -12.78 2.69
C PHE A 118 -3.69 -12.37 1.71
N ILE A 119 -4.94 -12.53 2.13
CA ILE A 119 -6.10 -12.18 1.32
C ILE A 119 -6.64 -10.82 1.76
N TYR A 120 -6.48 -9.82 0.89
CA TYR A 120 -7.04 -8.51 1.13
C TYR A 120 -8.51 -8.48 0.70
N SER A 121 -9.43 -8.44 1.67
CA SER A 121 -10.88 -8.54 1.44
C SER A 121 -11.39 -7.58 0.36
N ARG A 122 -10.86 -6.35 0.32
CA ARG A 122 -11.25 -5.34 -0.68
C ARG A 122 -10.99 -5.80 -2.12
N ASN A 123 -9.94 -6.58 -2.37
CA ASN A 123 -9.67 -7.12 -3.70
C ASN A 123 -10.76 -8.11 -4.12
N ILE A 124 -11.24 -8.93 -3.19
CA ILE A 124 -12.34 -9.87 -3.47
C ILE A 124 -13.65 -9.10 -3.72
N TYR A 125 -13.98 -8.11 -2.90
CA TYR A 125 -15.18 -7.27 -3.11
C TYR A 125 -15.16 -6.55 -4.47
N ASN A 126 -14.05 -5.91 -4.81
CA ASN A 126 -13.91 -5.24 -6.10
C ASN A 126 -14.06 -6.22 -7.27
N MET A 127 -13.55 -7.45 -7.12
CA MET A 127 -13.64 -8.46 -8.16
C MET A 127 -15.06 -9.01 -8.32
N VAL A 128 -15.76 -9.31 -7.23
CA VAL A 128 -17.15 -9.79 -7.28
C VAL A 128 -18.08 -8.73 -7.87
N GLN A 129 -17.80 -7.43 -7.67
CA GLN A 129 -18.56 -6.34 -8.30
C GLN A 129 -18.41 -6.25 -9.82
N THR A 130 -17.36 -6.87 -10.39
CA THR A 130 -17.07 -6.84 -11.84
C THR A 130 -17.53 -8.10 -12.58
N ILE A 131 -18.08 -9.08 -11.85
CA ILE A 131 -18.64 -10.34 -12.38
C ILE A 131 -20.14 -10.15 -12.56
#